data_AF-A0A512C9Q9-F1
#
_entry.id   AF-A0A512C9Q9-F1
#
_cell.length_a   1.000
_cell.length_b   1.000
_cell.length_c   1.000
_cell.angle_alpha   90.00
_cell.angle_beta   90.00
_cell.angle_gamma   90.00
#
_symmetry.space_group_name_H-M   'P 1'
#
loop_
_entity.id
_entity.type
_entity.pdbx_description
1 polymer ?
#
loop_
_entity_poly.entity_id
_entity_poly.type
_entity_poly.pdbx_seq_one_letter_code
_entity_poly.pdbx_strand_id
1 'polypeptide(L)'
;MINNHRTISMNRRKSIKTLLASTGVVFFMTNCGKPQEEYKLENIDDCADLTGLSEEEVAKRKSLGYEEKSPLEGDNCNNCQLYLPPTAKRKCGGCQLFKGPVNADAYCTYWAPKV
;
A
#
# COMPACT_ATOMS: atom_id res chain seq x y z
N MET A 1 -30.03 20.74 20.83
CA MET A 1 -29.38 19.88 21.85
C MET A 1 -29.39 18.44 21.34
N ILE A 2 -28.20 17.87 21.24
CA ILE A 2 -27.83 16.43 21.26
C ILE A 2 -28.21 15.59 20.03
N ASN A 3 -27.25 15.49 19.11
CA ASN A 3 -27.08 14.39 18.16
C ASN A 3 -26.74 13.09 18.91
N ASN A 4 -27.37 11.98 18.56
CA ASN A 4 -26.96 10.64 19.00
C ASN A 4 -27.01 9.67 17.81
N HIS A 5 -25.90 9.59 17.06
CA HIS A 5 -25.70 8.62 15.99
C HIS A 5 -25.45 7.23 16.60
N ARG A 6 -26.48 6.37 16.58
CA ARG A 6 -26.29 4.92 16.73
C ARG A 6 -25.84 4.31 15.40
N THR A 7 -24.59 3.86 15.40
CA THR A 7 -24.08 2.62 14.79
C THR A 7 -24.75 2.16 13.48
N ILE A 8 -24.10 2.45 12.34
CA ILE A 8 -24.38 1.77 11.07
C ILE A 8 -23.60 0.45 11.08
N SER A 9 -24.29 -0.64 11.40
CA SER A 9 -23.85 -1.99 11.11
C SER A 9 -24.00 -2.25 9.62
N MET A 10 -22.92 -2.15 8.86
CA MET A 10 -22.89 -2.51 7.44
C MET A 10 -22.69 -4.02 7.29
N ASN A 11 -23.79 -4.77 7.18
CA ASN A 11 -23.69 -6.14 6.65
C ASN A 11 -25.05 -6.66 6.16
N ARG A 12 -25.39 -6.48 4.87
CA ARG A 12 -26.41 -7.32 4.20
C ARG A 12 -26.07 -7.51 2.71
N ARG A 13 -25.21 -8.49 2.45
CA ARG A 13 -25.15 -9.20 1.16
C ARG A 13 -26.57 -9.71 0.84
N LYS A 14 -27.24 -9.10 -0.13
CA LYS A 14 -28.51 -9.59 -0.69
C LYS A 14 -28.46 -9.52 -2.22
N SER A 15 -28.28 -10.71 -2.80
CA SER A 15 -28.94 -11.25 -3.99
C SER A 15 -29.13 -10.36 -5.22
N ILE A 16 -28.43 -10.72 -6.30
CA ILE A 16 -28.99 -10.60 -7.66
C ILE A 16 -28.73 -11.92 -8.38
N LYS A 17 -29.73 -12.81 -8.36
CA LYS A 17 -29.86 -13.92 -9.30
C LYS A 17 -30.80 -13.43 -10.39
N THR A 18 -30.25 -13.10 -11.56
CA THR A 18 -31.06 -12.84 -12.75
C THR A 18 -30.42 -13.58 -13.93
N LEU A 19 -31.03 -14.71 -14.28
CA LEU A 19 -30.84 -15.36 -15.58
C LEU A 19 -31.55 -14.51 -16.64
N LEU A 20 -30.81 -14.03 -17.63
CA LEU A 20 -31.33 -13.65 -18.93
C LEU A 20 -30.44 -14.30 -19.99
N ALA A 21 -31.00 -15.32 -20.64
CA ALA A 21 -30.46 -15.88 -21.86
C ALA A 21 -30.75 -14.90 -23.00
N SER A 22 -29.71 -14.27 -23.53
CA SER A 22 -29.77 -13.57 -24.81
C SER A 22 -28.41 -13.65 -25.50
N THR A 23 -28.38 -14.37 -26.61
CA THR A 23 -27.30 -14.37 -27.60
C THR A 23 -27.04 -12.96 -28.08
N GLY A 24 -25.91 -12.38 -27.67
CA GLY A 24 -25.45 -11.06 -28.09
C GLY A 24 -24.02 -10.83 -27.61
N VAL A 25 -23.07 -10.80 -28.54
CA VAL A 25 -21.64 -10.66 -28.33
C VAL A 25 -21.34 -9.38 -27.53
N VAL A 26 -20.96 -9.52 -26.26
CA VAL A 26 -20.18 -8.48 -25.57
C VAL A 26 -18.73 -8.90 -25.66
N PHE A 27 -18.08 -8.35 -26.68
CA PHE A 27 -16.63 -8.31 -26.83
C PHE A 27 -16.09 -7.55 -25.62
N PHE A 28 -15.84 -8.27 -24.52
CA PHE A 28 -15.09 -7.73 -23.40
C PHE A 28 -13.74 -7.30 -23.96
N MET A 29 -13.49 -6.00 -23.98
CA MET A 29 -12.22 -5.42 -24.40
C MET A 29 -11.10 -6.12 -23.64
N THR A 30 -10.38 -6.98 -24.34
CA THR A 30 -9.09 -7.52 -23.94
C THR A 30 -8.09 -6.37 -23.97
N ASN A 31 -8.16 -5.48 -22.99
CA ASN A 31 -6.94 -4.84 -22.52
C ASN A 31 -6.44 -5.72 -21.38
N CYS A 32 -5.73 -6.79 -21.76
CA CYS A 32 -5.08 -7.69 -20.82
C CYS A 32 -3.93 -6.92 -20.13
N GLY A 33 -4.27 -6.15 -19.10
CA GLY A 33 -3.32 -5.87 -18.04
C GLY A 33 -2.92 -7.23 -17.46
N LYS A 34 -1.65 -7.60 -17.63
CA LYS A 34 -1.09 -8.81 -17.01
C LYS A 34 -1.45 -8.78 -15.51
N PRO A 35 -1.79 -9.93 -14.89
CA PRO A 35 -1.92 -10.00 -13.44
C PRO A 35 -0.65 -9.42 -12.82
N GLN A 36 -0.78 -8.30 -12.12
CA GLN A 36 0.35 -7.67 -11.42
C GLN A 36 0.71 -8.63 -10.29
N GLU A 37 1.86 -9.29 -10.38
CA GLU A 37 2.34 -10.14 -9.29
C GLU A 37 2.44 -9.30 -8.02
N GLU A 38 1.92 -9.84 -6.92
CA GLU A 38 1.97 -9.19 -5.62
C GLU A 38 3.42 -9.15 -5.13
N TYR A 39 3.95 -7.94 -4.94
CA TYR A 39 5.28 -7.73 -4.38
C TYR A 39 5.35 -8.26 -2.94
N LYS A 40 6.29 -9.16 -2.66
CA LYS A 40 6.50 -9.78 -1.34
C LYS A 40 7.82 -9.30 -0.73
N LEU A 41 7.75 -8.80 0.50
CA LEU A 41 8.90 -8.37 1.31
C LEU A 41 9.65 -9.53 1.99
N GLU A 42 9.20 -10.76 1.76
CA GLU A 42 9.77 -11.96 2.37
C GLU A 42 11.15 -12.22 1.72
N ASN A 43 12.19 -12.40 2.55
CA ASN A 43 13.59 -12.61 2.14
C ASN A 43 14.35 -11.38 1.60
N ILE A 44 13.81 -10.17 1.79
CA ILE A 44 14.58 -8.94 1.58
C ILE A 44 15.40 -8.64 2.82
N ASP A 45 16.73 -8.77 2.69
CA ASP A 45 17.70 -8.54 3.76
C ASP A 45 18.32 -7.14 3.72
N ASP A 46 18.39 -6.54 2.53
CA ASP A 46 18.84 -5.16 2.32
C ASP A 46 17.63 -4.28 1.98
N CYS A 47 17.41 -3.22 2.76
CA CYS A 47 16.27 -2.32 2.55
C CYS A 47 16.46 -1.34 1.39
N ALA A 48 17.61 -1.35 0.73
CA ALA A 48 17.82 -0.71 -0.57
C ALA A 48 17.45 -1.63 -1.76
N ASP A 49 17.17 -2.91 -1.52
CA ASP A 49 16.79 -3.84 -2.59
C ASP A 49 15.37 -3.56 -3.09
N LEU A 50 15.28 -3.00 -4.30
CA LEU A 50 14.04 -2.71 -5.01
C LEU A 50 13.70 -3.76 -6.06
N THR A 51 14.42 -4.90 -6.08
CA THR A 51 14.15 -6.00 -7.00
C THR A 51 12.70 -6.47 -6.83
N GLY A 52 12.00 -6.61 -7.95
CA GLY A 52 10.58 -7.00 -7.96
C GLY A 52 9.59 -5.85 -7.82
N LEU A 53 10.06 -4.60 -7.64
CA LEU A 53 9.21 -3.43 -7.88
C LEU A 53 9.20 -3.07 -9.37
N SER A 54 8.03 -2.68 -9.86
CA SER A 54 7.87 -2.04 -11.16
C SER A 54 8.49 -0.64 -11.19
N GLU A 55 8.78 -0.15 -12.39
CA GLU A 55 9.29 1.22 -12.59
C GLU A 55 8.33 2.28 -12.02
N GLU A 56 7.03 2.06 -12.13
CA GLU A 56 5.99 2.95 -11.57
C GLU A 56 6.03 2.99 -10.04
N GLU A 57 6.25 1.85 -9.39
CA GLU A 57 6.37 1.77 -7.92
C GLU A 57 7.66 2.46 -7.43
N VAL A 58 8.77 2.28 -8.15
CA VAL A 58 10.02 3.00 -7.86
C VAL A 58 9.85 4.51 -8.08
N ALA A 59 9.18 4.92 -9.16
CA ALA A 59 8.87 6.32 -9.43
C ALA A 59 7.96 6.91 -8.35
N LYS A 60 6.99 6.14 -7.84
CA LYS A 60 6.12 6.57 -6.74
C LYS A 60 6.93 6.88 -5.48
N ARG A 61 7.89 6.04 -5.10
CA ARG A 61 8.79 6.29 -3.96
C ARG A 61 9.53 7.62 -4.11
N LYS A 62 10.13 7.85 -5.29
CA LYS A 62 10.83 9.10 -5.62
C LYS A 62 9.90 10.31 -5.57
N SER A 63 8.69 10.20 -6.11
CA SER A 63 7.70 11.29 -6.12
C SER A 63 7.24 11.72 -4.72
N LEU A 64 7.32 10.81 -3.74
CA LEU A 64 7.01 11.09 -2.33
C LEU A 64 8.25 11.58 -1.56
N GLY A 65 9.39 11.76 -2.24
CA GLY A 65 10.66 12.17 -1.63
C GLY A 65 11.20 11.15 -0.64
N TYR A 66 11.07 9.85 -0.94
CA TYR A 66 11.68 8.81 -0.11
C TYR A 66 13.21 8.93 -0.13
N GLU A 67 13.79 9.09 1.05
CA GLU A 67 15.24 9.10 1.29
C GLU A 67 15.57 7.98 2.27
N GLU A 68 16.59 7.16 1.97
CA GLU A 68 16.95 5.98 2.78
C GLU A 68 17.45 6.34 4.19
N LYS A 69 17.87 7.59 4.38
CA LYS A 69 18.22 8.18 5.65
C LYS A 69 17.60 9.57 5.74
N SER A 70 16.98 9.87 6.86
CA SER A 70 16.33 11.17 7.06
C SER A 70 17.34 12.31 7.00
N PRO A 71 17.04 13.36 6.23
CA PRO A 71 17.80 14.62 6.26
C PRO A 71 17.37 15.53 7.43
N LEU A 72 16.29 15.18 8.15
CA LEU A 72 15.71 15.97 9.22
C LEU A 72 16.07 15.38 10.59
N GLU A 73 16.37 16.26 11.54
CA GLU A 73 16.56 15.84 12.92
C GLU A 73 15.20 15.51 13.55
N GLY A 74 15.05 14.28 14.03
CA GLY A 74 13.86 13.85 14.76
C GLY A 74 12.71 13.33 13.91
N ASP A 75 12.71 13.49 12.58
CA ASP A 75 11.63 13.00 11.71
C ASP A 75 12.11 11.81 10.88
N ASN A 76 11.63 10.60 11.16
CA ASN A 76 12.01 9.40 10.40
C ASN A 76 10.85 8.39 10.30
N CYS A 77 11.04 7.33 9.53
CA CYS A 77 10.03 6.30 9.39
C CYS A 77 9.72 5.62 10.74
N ASN A 78 10.71 5.40 11.60
CA ASN A 78 10.50 4.73 12.90
C ASN A 78 9.49 5.46 13.80
N ASN A 79 9.42 6.79 13.73
CA ASN A 79 8.43 7.59 14.46
C ASN A 79 7.28 8.12 13.60
N CYS A 80 7.13 7.63 12.37
CA CYS A 80 6.02 7.95 11.48
C CYS A 80 4.79 7.06 11.75
N GLN A 81 3.59 7.64 11.75
CA GLN A 81 2.31 6.95 11.90
C GLN A 81 1.99 5.96 10.77
N LEU A 82 2.59 6.18 9.59
CA LEU A 82 2.35 5.38 8.37
C LEU A 82 3.38 4.25 8.18
N TYR A 83 4.39 4.19 9.05
CA TYR A 83 5.40 3.15 9.00
C TYR A 83 4.83 1.82 9.49
N LEU A 84 5.16 0.76 8.76
CA LEU A 84 4.87 -0.61 9.12
C LEU A 84 6.17 -1.24 9.62
N PRO A 85 6.36 -1.42 10.94
CA PRO A 85 7.60 -1.96 11.47
C PRO A 85 7.98 -3.33 10.87
N PRO A 86 9.26 -3.72 10.95
CA PRO A 86 9.71 -5.07 10.63
C PRO A 86 8.92 -6.11 11.43
N THR A 87 8.86 -7.33 10.90
CA THR A 87 8.26 -8.47 11.60
C THR A 87 9.23 -9.63 11.61
N ALA A 88 8.91 -10.71 12.32
CA ALA A 88 9.73 -11.93 12.29
C ALA A 88 9.97 -12.50 10.88
N LYS A 89 9.12 -12.16 9.90
CA LYS A 89 9.23 -12.62 8.49
C LYS A 89 9.78 -11.56 7.54
N ARG A 90 9.85 -10.30 7.96
CA ARG A 90 10.28 -9.15 7.13
C ARG A 90 11.32 -8.36 7.90
N LYS A 91 12.59 -8.40 7.46
CA LYS A 91 13.68 -7.68 8.13
C LYS A 91 13.58 -6.16 7.97
N CYS A 92 13.06 -5.72 6.83
CA CYS A 92 12.76 -4.31 6.58
C CYS A 92 11.35 -3.93 7.02
N GLY A 93 11.15 -2.65 7.29
CA GLY A 93 9.82 -2.09 7.43
C GLY A 93 9.11 -1.93 6.09
N GLY A 94 7.91 -1.35 6.14
CA GLY A 94 7.14 -0.93 4.97
C GLY A 94 6.48 0.43 5.21
N CYS A 95 5.81 0.97 4.20
CA CYS A 95 5.03 2.20 4.31
C CYS A 95 3.63 1.98 3.74
N GLN A 96 2.61 2.59 4.33
CA GLN A 96 1.24 2.49 3.82
C GLN A 96 1.04 3.19 2.46
N LEU A 97 1.94 4.11 2.08
CA LEU A 97 1.79 4.95 0.89
C LEU A 97 2.44 4.39 -0.38
N PHE A 98 3.37 3.43 -0.25
CA PHE A 98 4.12 2.88 -1.37
C PHE A 98 4.65 1.47 -1.05
N LYS A 99 4.95 0.71 -2.10
CA LYS A 99 5.52 -0.65 -1.99
C LYS A 99 7.05 -0.64 -1.88
N GLY A 100 7.60 -1.78 -1.44
CA GLY A 100 9.04 -1.96 -1.26
C GLY A 100 9.47 -1.90 0.21
N PRO A 101 10.74 -2.22 0.48
CA PRO A 101 11.31 -2.14 1.81
C PRO A 101 11.46 -0.69 2.25
N VAL A 102 11.43 -0.47 3.56
CA VAL A 102 11.60 0.85 4.19
C VAL A 102 12.57 0.72 5.35
N ASN A 103 13.64 1.52 5.31
CA ASN A 103 14.56 1.67 6.43
C ASN A 103 13.87 2.46 7.57
N ALA A 104 14.07 2.06 8.83
CA ALA A 104 13.51 2.75 9.97
C ALA A 104 14.02 4.21 10.07
N ASP A 105 15.26 4.45 9.63
CA ASP A 105 15.88 5.77 9.64
C ASP A 105 15.54 6.62 8.39
N ALA A 106 14.73 6.08 7.46
CA ALA A 106 14.35 6.77 6.24
C ALA A 106 13.38 7.94 6.50
N TYR A 107 13.10 8.72 5.46
CA TYR A 107 12.12 9.80 5.47
C TYR A 107 11.35 9.84 4.15
N CYS A 108 10.14 10.40 4.17
CA CYS A 108 9.44 10.87 2.97
C CYS A 108 8.64 12.13 3.31
N THR A 109 8.27 12.93 2.31
CA THR A 109 7.59 14.23 2.52
C THR A 109 6.20 14.13 3.15
N TYR A 110 5.66 12.91 3.26
CA TYR A 110 4.39 12.58 3.90
C TYR A 110 4.57 12.00 5.30
N TRP A 111 5.72 12.23 5.94
CA TRP A 111 5.92 11.90 7.35
C TRP A 111 4.80 12.49 8.20
N ALA A 112 4.27 11.68 9.11
CA ALA A 112 3.21 12.07 10.03
C ALA A 112 3.60 11.60 11.44
N PRO A 113 3.58 12.46 12.46
CA PRO A 113 3.95 12.08 13.80
C PRO A 113 3.01 11.01 14.35
N LYS A 114 3.54 10.06 15.11
CA LYS A 114 2.73 9.15 15.93
C LYS A 114 1.98 9.95 17.00
N VAL A 115 0.69 9.65 17.17
CA VAL A 115 -0.20 10.26 18.20
C VAL A 115 -0.44 9.31 19.37
#